data_AF-A0A942V9C3-F1
#
_entry.id   AF-A0A942V9C3-F1
#
_cell.length_a   1.000
_cell.length_b   1.000
_cell.length_c   1.000
_cell.angle_alpha   90.00
_cell.angle_beta   90.00
_cell.angle_gamma   90.00
#
_symmetry.space_group_name_H-M   'P 1'
#
loop_
_entity.id
_entity.type
_entity.pdbx_description
1 polymer ?
#
loop_
_entity_poly.entity_id
_entity_poly.type
_entity_poly.pdbx_seq_one_letter_code
_entity_poly.pdbx_strand_id
1 'polypeptide(L)'
;MPKIILKINSAADTVYDSDDVCCYLAAASLPEDVLEKCQKTGKMVLLCGEGAAEKCKALGLDGMVVEPDVQKPLKVQVKKEQSVIGAHKAFGIVIPARRHEAMLAGETEPDFVAFKYAPEDSAAALEVIRWYNELFLIQSAVDLTSGLQDTTGADVDFVIINSRDYEDFGC
;
A
#
# COMPACT_ATOMS: atom_id res chain seq x y z
N MET A 1 -12.45 7.45 10.71
CA MET A 1 -11.14 6.76 10.76
C MET A 1 -10.88 6.17 9.39
N PRO A 2 -9.67 6.32 8.85
CA PRO A 2 -9.29 5.69 7.58
C PRO A 2 -9.44 4.17 7.67
N LYS A 3 -9.69 3.51 6.54
CA LYS A 3 -9.71 2.04 6.48
C LYS A 3 -8.28 1.51 6.53
N ILE A 4 -8.10 0.29 7.04
CA ILE A 4 -6.78 -0.29 7.26
C ILE A 4 -6.43 -1.25 6.13
N ILE A 5 -5.25 -1.02 5.55
CA ILE A 5 -4.53 -2.02 4.76
C ILE A 5 -3.51 -2.68 5.70
N LEU A 6 -3.79 -3.92 6.09
CA LEU A 6 -2.97 -4.64 7.06
C LEU A 6 -1.81 -5.35 6.36
N LYS A 7 -0.58 -4.95 6.66
CA LYS A 7 0.62 -5.54 6.06
C LYS A 7 1.05 -6.82 6.79
N ILE A 8 1.13 -7.91 6.03
CA ILE A 8 1.59 -9.23 6.49
C ILE A 8 2.99 -9.44 5.92
N ASN A 9 4.00 -9.47 6.80
CA ASN A 9 5.41 -9.60 6.45
C ASN A 9 5.97 -10.99 6.75
N SER A 10 5.39 -11.69 7.73
CA SER A 10 5.85 -12.99 8.22
C SER A 10 4.72 -13.99 8.38
N ALA A 11 5.03 -15.30 8.30
CA ALA A 11 4.08 -16.36 8.62
C ALA A 11 3.66 -16.38 10.10
N ALA A 12 4.41 -15.67 10.96
CA ALA A 12 4.07 -15.47 12.38
C ALA A 12 3.11 -14.29 12.61
N ASP A 13 2.88 -13.45 11.60
CA ASP A 13 1.99 -12.30 11.72
C ASP A 13 0.53 -12.77 11.85
N THR A 14 -0.22 -12.09 12.71
CA THR A 14 -1.66 -12.35 12.88
C THR A 14 -2.44 -11.80 11.70
N VAL A 15 -3.34 -12.62 11.14
CA VAL A 15 -4.30 -12.17 10.14
C VAL A 15 -5.57 -11.72 10.86
N TYR A 16 -5.70 -10.42 11.13
CA TYR A 16 -6.87 -9.86 11.82
C TYR A 16 -8.06 -9.75 10.87
N ASP A 17 -9.12 -10.52 11.16
CA ASP A 17 -10.37 -10.50 10.41
C ASP A 17 -11.39 -9.54 11.05
N SER A 18 -11.13 -8.24 10.93
CA SER A 18 -11.99 -7.17 11.47
C SER A 18 -12.53 -6.23 10.37
N ASP A 19 -13.64 -5.54 10.63
CA ASP A 19 -14.35 -4.68 9.65
C ASP A 19 -13.60 -3.38 9.30
N ASP A 20 -12.63 -2.99 10.12
CA ASP A 20 -11.73 -1.86 9.89
C ASP A 20 -10.62 -2.21 8.88
N VAL A 21 -10.19 -3.47 8.82
CA VAL A 21 -9.29 -4.01 7.80
C VAL A 21 -10.05 -4.22 6.50
N CYS A 22 -9.73 -3.43 5.47
CA CYS A 22 -10.34 -3.59 4.14
C CYS A 22 -9.52 -4.48 3.19
N CYS A 23 -8.22 -4.62 3.46
CA CYS A 23 -7.27 -5.25 2.56
C CYS A 23 -6.06 -5.80 3.33
N TYR A 24 -5.48 -6.90 2.84
CA TYR A 24 -4.15 -7.34 3.25
C TYR A 24 -3.10 -6.95 2.21
N LEU A 25 -1.99 -6.42 2.69
CA LEU A 25 -0.79 -6.22 1.88
C LEU A 25 0.26 -7.26 2.29
N ALA A 26 0.33 -8.37 1.55
CA ALA A 26 1.17 -9.50 1.89
C ALA A 26 2.54 -9.43 1.17
N ALA A 27 3.61 -9.73 1.88
CA ALA A 27 4.93 -9.88 1.27
C ALA A 27 4.94 -11.07 0.28
N ALA A 28 5.46 -10.86 -0.92
CA ALA A 28 5.53 -11.89 -1.96
C ALA A 28 6.36 -13.13 -1.53
N SER A 29 7.26 -12.96 -0.57
CA SER A 29 8.05 -14.04 0.02
C SER A 29 7.26 -15.01 0.91
N LEU A 30 6.02 -14.67 1.28
CA LEU A 30 5.22 -15.49 2.19
C LEU A 30 4.84 -16.85 1.57
N PRO A 31 4.79 -17.92 2.36
CA PRO A 31 4.22 -19.20 1.95
C PRO A 31 2.77 -19.07 1.45
N GLU A 32 2.38 -19.91 0.48
CA GLU A 32 1.02 -19.88 -0.11
C GLU A 32 -0.08 -20.16 0.92
N ASP A 33 0.16 -21.01 1.92
CA ASP A 33 -0.82 -21.30 2.97
C ASP A 33 -1.15 -20.08 3.84
N VAL A 34 -0.21 -19.12 3.97
CA VAL A 34 -0.46 -17.84 4.63
C VAL A 34 -1.33 -16.95 3.75
N LEU A 35 -1.06 -16.90 2.44
CA LEU A 35 -1.86 -16.12 1.49
C LEU A 35 -3.30 -16.65 1.40
N GLU A 36 -3.47 -17.97 1.40
CA GLU A 36 -4.79 -18.60 1.45
C GLU A 36 -5.58 -18.22 2.72
N LYS A 37 -4.90 -18.09 3.87
CA LYS A 37 -5.55 -17.64 5.12
C LYS A 37 -6.10 -16.23 4.95
N CYS A 38 -5.34 -15.33 4.34
CA CYS A 38 -5.81 -13.97 4.03
C CYS A 38 -7.02 -13.99 3.07
N GLN A 39 -6.97 -14.80 2.00
CA GLN A 39 -8.08 -14.91 1.05
C GLN A 39 -9.35 -15.48 1.68
N LYS A 40 -9.23 -16.41 2.63
CA LYS A 40 -10.37 -17.03 3.32
C LYS A 40 -11.19 -16.03 4.16
N THR A 41 -10.65 -14.87 4.48
CA THR A 41 -11.43 -13.81 5.14
C THR A 41 -12.33 -13.03 4.17
N GLY A 42 -12.24 -13.31 2.86
CA GLY A 42 -13.03 -12.63 1.83
C GLY A 42 -12.62 -11.18 1.53
N LYS A 43 -11.51 -10.71 2.09
CA LYS A 43 -10.93 -9.39 1.83
C LYS A 43 -9.94 -9.44 0.68
N MET A 44 -9.66 -8.27 0.10
CA MET A 44 -8.66 -8.15 -0.96
C MET A 44 -7.27 -8.51 -0.43
N VAL A 45 -6.50 -9.24 -1.24
CA VAL A 45 -5.11 -9.60 -0.97
C VAL A 45 -4.23 -9.02 -2.08
N LEU A 46 -3.45 -8.01 -1.73
CA LEU A 46 -2.43 -7.41 -2.59
C LEU A 46 -1.05 -7.93 -2.21
N LEU A 47 -0.17 -8.09 -3.19
CA LEU A 47 1.23 -8.43 -2.94
C LEU A 47 2.17 -7.23 -3.02
N CYS A 48 3.24 -7.24 -2.22
CA CYS A 48 4.38 -6.33 -2.38
C CYS A 48 5.72 -7.07 -2.33
N GLY A 49 6.76 -6.43 -2.86
CA GLY A 49 8.14 -6.93 -2.85
C GLY A 49 8.54 -7.63 -4.16
N GLU A 50 9.73 -8.23 -4.14
CA GLU A 50 10.31 -8.88 -5.31
C GLU A 50 9.47 -10.10 -5.75
N GLY A 51 9.20 -10.20 -7.05
CA GLY A 51 8.39 -11.28 -7.63
C GLY A 51 6.88 -11.18 -7.33
N ALA A 52 6.42 -10.07 -6.75
CA ALA A 52 5.01 -9.87 -6.42
C ALA A 52 4.09 -9.98 -7.64
N ALA A 53 4.49 -9.44 -8.79
CA ALA A 53 3.66 -9.44 -9.98
C ALA A 53 3.44 -10.85 -10.55
N GLU A 54 4.52 -11.63 -10.69
CA GLU A 54 4.48 -13.00 -11.19
C GLU A 54 3.67 -13.89 -10.25
N LYS A 55 3.87 -13.75 -8.93
CA LYS A 55 3.16 -14.52 -7.93
C LYS A 55 1.68 -14.14 -7.84
N CYS A 56 1.36 -12.85 -7.91
CA CYS A 56 -0.02 -12.35 -7.96
C CYS A 56 -0.76 -12.97 -9.16
N LYS A 57 -0.12 -13.03 -10.32
CA LYS A 57 -0.68 -13.65 -11.53
C LYS A 57 -0.87 -15.15 -11.37
N ALA A 58 0.15 -15.85 -10.84
CA ALA A 58 0.13 -17.31 -10.69
C ALA A 58 -0.97 -17.78 -9.73
N LEU A 59 -1.19 -17.05 -8.64
CA LEU A 59 -2.17 -17.37 -7.60
C LEU A 59 -3.53 -16.70 -7.82
N GLY A 60 -3.66 -15.85 -8.84
CA GLY A 60 -4.90 -15.15 -9.15
C GLY A 60 -5.34 -14.12 -8.09
N LEU A 61 -4.40 -13.57 -7.32
CA LEU A 61 -4.67 -12.58 -6.25
C LEU A 61 -5.19 -11.25 -6.80
N ASP A 62 -5.70 -10.39 -5.93
CA ASP A 62 -6.47 -9.19 -6.31
C ASP A 62 -5.62 -8.08 -6.94
N GLY A 63 -4.33 -8.04 -6.63
CA GLY A 63 -3.43 -7.04 -7.17
C GLY A 63 -2.10 -6.92 -6.45
N MET A 64 -1.46 -5.76 -6.58
CA MET A 64 -0.15 -5.52 -5.98
C MET A 64 0.07 -4.06 -5.59
N VAL A 65 1.08 -3.85 -4.76
CA VAL A 65 1.61 -2.53 -4.41
C VAL A 65 3.10 -2.50 -4.69
N VAL A 66 3.55 -1.48 -5.40
CA VAL A 66 4.96 -1.27 -5.72
C VAL A 66 5.54 -0.12 -4.90
N GLU A 67 6.80 -0.25 -4.46
CA GLU A 67 7.59 0.85 -3.91
C GLU A 67 8.74 1.11 -4.91
N PRO A 68 8.56 2.02 -5.89
CA PRO A 68 9.55 2.24 -6.94
C PRO A 68 10.85 2.84 -6.41
N ASP A 69 11.97 2.50 -7.03
CA ASP A 69 13.24 3.16 -6.78
C ASP A 69 13.19 4.59 -7.33
N VAL A 70 13.30 5.58 -6.45
CA VAL A 70 13.24 7.02 -6.77
C VAL A 70 14.37 7.48 -7.68
N GLN A 71 15.46 6.72 -7.79
CA GLN A 71 16.58 7.02 -8.70
C GLN A 71 16.34 6.51 -10.13
N LYS A 72 15.25 5.78 -10.36
CA LYS A 72 14.89 5.23 -11.68
C LYS A 72 13.57 5.81 -12.16
N PRO A 73 13.33 5.84 -13.49
CA PRO A 73 12.06 6.34 -14.03
C PRO A 73 10.86 5.56 -13.50
N LEU A 74 10.01 6.21 -12.69
CA LEU A 74 8.83 5.60 -12.06
C LEU A 74 7.91 4.93 -13.09
N LYS A 75 7.56 5.64 -14.18
CA LYS A 75 6.67 5.11 -15.23
C LYS A 75 7.16 3.81 -15.86
N VAL A 76 8.49 3.63 -15.98
CA VAL A 76 9.06 2.40 -16.54
C VAL A 76 8.90 1.23 -15.58
N GLN A 77 9.16 1.48 -14.29
CA GLN A 77 9.00 0.48 -13.23
C GLN A 77 7.52 0.06 -13.11
N VAL A 78 6.60 1.02 -13.05
CA VAL A 78 5.16 0.76 -12.93
C VAL A 78 4.62 -0.01 -14.15
N LYS A 79 4.94 0.43 -15.38
CA LYS A 79 4.48 -0.26 -16.60
C LYS A 79 4.98 -1.69 -16.69
N LYS A 80 6.20 -1.96 -16.23
CA LYS A 80 6.75 -3.32 -16.17
C LYS A 80 5.86 -4.21 -15.31
N GLU A 81 5.57 -3.80 -14.08
CA GLU A 81 4.78 -4.60 -13.14
C GLU A 81 3.31 -4.74 -13.60
N GLN A 82 2.67 -3.65 -14.08
CA GLN A 82 1.33 -3.67 -14.65
C GLN A 82 1.19 -4.66 -15.83
N SER A 83 2.22 -4.74 -16.69
CA SER A 83 2.21 -5.66 -17.84
C SER A 83 2.22 -7.15 -17.43
N VAL A 84 2.78 -7.45 -16.25
CA VAL A 84 2.85 -8.83 -15.73
C VAL A 84 1.52 -9.24 -15.10
N ILE A 85 0.99 -8.44 -14.18
CA ILE A 85 -0.26 -8.75 -13.45
C ILE A 85 -1.50 -8.77 -14.34
N GLY A 86 -1.50 -7.96 -15.41
CA GLY A 86 -2.61 -7.86 -16.35
C GLY A 86 -3.69 -6.85 -15.93
N ALA A 87 -4.68 -6.66 -16.80
CA ALA A 87 -5.77 -5.71 -16.57
C ALA A 87 -6.71 -6.16 -15.42
N HIS A 88 -7.44 -5.20 -14.84
CA HIS A 88 -8.44 -5.41 -13.79
C HIS A 88 -7.87 -5.92 -12.45
N LYS A 89 -6.56 -5.75 -12.22
CA LYS A 89 -5.92 -5.97 -10.93
C LYS A 89 -5.70 -4.65 -10.23
N ALA A 90 -5.93 -4.61 -8.93
CA ALA A 90 -5.67 -3.43 -8.12
C ALA A 90 -4.17 -3.12 -8.09
N PHE A 91 -3.82 -1.85 -8.18
CA PHE A 91 -2.44 -1.39 -8.28
C PHE A 91 -2.19 -0.16 -7.40
N GLY A 92 -1.46 -0.35 -6.31
CA GLY A 92 -1.01 0.73 -5.43
C GLY A 92 0.44 1.12 -5.68
N ILE A 93 0.80 2.37 -5.37
CA ILE A 93 2.18 2.86 -5.43
C ILE A 93 2.55 3.53 -4.12
N VAL A 94 3.64 3.09 -3.49
CA VAL A 94 4.26 3.76 -2.34
C VAL A 94 5.32 4.73 -2.83
N ILE A 95 5.25 5.98 -2.37
CA ILE A 95 6.20 7.05 -2.73
C ILE A 95 6.60 7.86 -1.50
N PRO A 96 7.76 8.55 -1.52
CA PRO A 96 8.04 9.58 -0.53
C PRO A 96 7.01 10.72 -0.62
N ALA A 97 6.71 11.36 0.52
CA ALA A 97 5.79 12.50 0.59
C ALA A 97 6.37 13.79 -0.02
N ARG A 98 6.45 13.81 -1.35
CA ARG A 98 6.99 14.91 -2.15
C ARG A 98 6.12 15.13 -3.39
N ARG A 99 5.91 16.39 -3.74
CA ARG A 99 5.03 16.77 -4.87
C ARG A 99 5.47 16.16 -6.20
N HIS A 100 6.78 16.10 -6.46
CA HIS A 100 7.32 15.58 -7.72
C HIS A 100 6.96 14.10 -7.91
N GLU A 101 7.23 13.28 -6.90
CA GLU A 101 6.92 11.86 -6.89
C GLU A 101 5.41 11.61 -6.93
N ALA A 102 4.62 12.45 -6.26
CA ALA A 102 3.15 12.39 -6.31
C ALA A 102 2.59 12.68 -7.70
N MET A 103 3.14 13.67 -8.41
CA MET A 103 2.77 13.94 -9.81
C MET A 103 3.11 12.75 -10.71
N LEU A 104 4.32 12.20 -10.60
CA LEU A 104 4.75 11.07 -11.40
C LEU A 104 3.89 9.82 -11.15
N ALA A 105 3.53 9.54 -9.90
CA ALA A 105 2.64 8.45 -9.53
C ALA A 105 1.23 8.68 -10.10
N GLY A 106 0.66 9.88 -9.96
CA GLY A 106 -0.65 10.23 -10.50
C GLY A 106 -0.75 10.04 -12.03
N GLU A 107 0.32 10.35 -12.77
CA GLU A 107 0.38 10.13 -14.22
C GLU A 107 0.41 8.65 -14.66
N THR A 108 0.57 7.72 -13.71
CA THR A 108 0.48 6.28 -13.98
C THR A 108 -0.90 5.69 -13.70
N GLU A 109 -1.84 6.52 -13.23
CA GLU A 109 -3.23 6.15 -12.94
C GLU A 109 -3.35 4.90 -12.04
N PRO A 110 -2.64 4.82 -10.89
CA PRO A 110 -2.85 3.74 -9.92
C PRO A 110 -4.22 3.85 -9.26
N ASP A 111 -4.69 2.77 -8.64
CA ASP A 111 -5.93 2.78 -7.86
C ASP A 111 -5.77 3.59 -6.57
N PHE A 112 -4.55 3.63 -6.00
CA PHE A 112 -4.21 4.50 -4.88
C PHE A 112 -2.72 4.83 -4.81
N VAL A 113 -2.39 5.92 -4.13
CA VAL A 113 -1.02 6.34 -3.82
C VAL A 113 -0.82 6.39 -2.30
N ALA A 114 0.18 5.66 -1.82
CA ALA A 114 0.57 5.62 -0.42
C ALA A 114 1.80 6.51 -0.17
N PHE A 115 1.68 7.45 0.75
CA PHE A 115 2.74 8.36 1.14
C PHE A 115 3.52 7.80 2.32
N LYS A 116 4.83 7.65 2.14
CA LYS A 116 5.77 7.20 3.16
C LYS A 116 6.70 8.35 3.53
N TYR A 117 6.89 8.56 4.83
CA TYR A 117 7.71 9.64 5.36
C TYR A 117 8.16 9.29 6.78
N ALA A 118 9.23 9.94 7.25
CA ALA A 118 9.71 9.79 8.61
C ALA A 118 8.86 10.66 9.57
N PRO A 119 8.72 10.29 10.86
CA PRO A 119 7.92 11.06 11.82
C PRO A 119 8.31 12.53 11.94
N GLU A 120 9.59 12.84 11.85
CA GLU A 120 10.12 14.21 11.86
C GLU A 120 9.64 15.07 10.68
N ASP A 121 9.26 14.45 9.56
CA ASP A 121 8.81 15.11 8.33
C ASP A 121 7.27 15.21 8.24
N SER A 122 6.54 14.76 9.27
CA SER A 122 5.08 14.62 9.24
C SER A 122 4.35 15.91 8.81
N ALA A 123 4.72 17.06 9.37
CA ALA A 123 4.08 18.33 9.00
C ALA A 123 4.20 18.65 7.49
N ALA A 124 5.38 18.45 6.91
CA ALA A 124 5.60 18.66 5.49
C ALA A 124 4.88 17.62 4.63
N ALA A 125 4.83 16.36 5.10
CA ALA A 125 4.11 15.29 4.42
C ALA A 125 2.60 15.56 4.37
N LEU A 126 2.00 16.02 5.47
CA LEU A 126 0.57 16.38 5.54
C LEU A 126 0.21 17.50 4.57
N GLU A 127 1.07 18.50 4.39
CA GLU A 127 0.88 19.55 3.38
C GLU A 127 0.89 18.98 1.95
N VAL A 128 1.76 18.01 1.66
CA VAL A 128 1.81 17.34 0.36
C VAL A 128 0.56 16.50 0.13
N ILE A 129 0.11 15.74 1.13
CA ILE A 129 -1.09 14.91 1.03
C ILE A 129 -2.33 15.77 0.80
N ARG A 130 -2.50 16.86 1.56
CA ARG A 130 -3.59 17.81 1.34
C ARG A 130 -3.56 18.39 -0.07
N TRP A 131 -2.40 18.85 -0.52
CA TRP A 131 -2.22 19.34 -1.88
C TRP A 131 -2.55 18.28 -2.94
N TYR A 132 -2.18 17.02 -2.70
CA TYR A 132 -2.48 15.90 -3.59
C TYR A 132 -3.99 15.65 -3.69
N ASN A 133 -4.68 15.60 -2.56
CA ASN A 133 -6.12 15.37 -2.49
C ASN A 133 -6.93 16.53 -3.11
N GLU A 134 -6.40 17.76 -3.11
CA GLU A 134 -7.01 18.91 -3.80
C GLU A 134 -6.88 18.82 -5.34
N LEU A 135 -5.92 18.07 -5.86
CA LEU A 135 -5.60 18.01 -7.30
C LEU A 135 -5.96 16.69 -7.99
N PHE A 136 -5.86 15.56 -7.28
CA PHE A 136 -6.04 14.22 -7.82
C PHE A 136 -7.30 13.59 -7.24
N LEU A 137 -8.01 12.81 -8.07
CA LEU A 137 -9.14 11.99 -7.64
C LEU A 137 -8.73 10.55 -7.28
N ILE A 138 -7.42 10.26 -7.38
CA ILE A 138 -6.86 8.96 -7.00
C ILE A 138 -6.82 8.89 -5.48
N GLN A 139 -7.22 7.75 -4.93
CA GLN A 139 -7.29 7.53 -3.49
C GLN A 139 -5.91 7.67 -2.85
N SER A 140 -5.85 8.22 -1.65
CA SER A 140 -4.60 8.42 -0.92
C SER A 140 -4.51 7.54 0.32
N ALA A 141 -3.28 7.16 0.65
CA ALA A 141 -2.97 6.38 1.83
C ALA A 141 -1.71 6.92 2.53
N VAL A 142 -1.54 6.59 3.81
CA VAL A 142 -0.26 6.77 4.51
C VAL A 142 0.35 5.40 4.82
N ASP A 143 1.62 5.21 4.47
CA ASP A 143 2.40 4.02 4.86
C ASP A 143 3.13 4.27 6.18
N LEU A 144 2.67 3.61 7.24
CA LEU A 144 3.20 3.68 8.61
C LEU A 144 4.10 2.49 8.95
N THR A 145 4.46 1.66 7.97
CA THR A 145 5.14 0.37 8.24
C THR A 145 6.58 0.53 8.73
N SER A 146 7.14 1.75 8.61
CA SER A 146 8.48 2.11 9.12
C SER A 146 8.43 2.75 10.51
N GLY A 147 7.25 2.97 11.08
CA GLY A 147 7.04 3.51 12.42
C GLY A 147 5.63 4.07 12.55
N LEU A 148 4.88 3.60 13.56
CA LEU A 148 3.59 4.18 13.88
C LEU A 148 3.74 5.66 14.25
N GLN A 149 2.85 6.48 13.72
CA GLN A 149 2.80 7.91 13.95
C GLN A 149 1.34 8.37 13.89
N ASP A 150 1.07 9.50 14.53
CA ASP A 150 -0.24 10.12 14.48
C ASP A 150 -0.54 10.59 13.05
N THR A 151 -1.67 10.15 12.51
CA THR A 151 -2.16 10.53 11.18
C THR A 151 -3.32 11.51 11.25
N THR A 152 -3.60 12.07 12.43
CA THR A 152 -4.61 13.11 12.61
C THR A 152 -4.35 14.27 11.65
N GLY A 153 -5.31 14.53 10.77
CA GLY A 153 -5.23 15.60 9.76
C GLY A 153 -4.69 15.18 8.39
N ALA A 154 -4.30 13.92 8.18
CA ALA A 154 -3.85 13.44 6.86
C ALA A 154 -4.97 13.36 5.81
N ASP A 155 -6.25 13.34 6.23
CA ASP A 155 -7.43 13.23 5.34
C ASP A 155 -7.22 12.20 4.21
N VAL A 156 -6.82 10.98 4.59
CA VAL A 156 -6.54 9.87 3.67
C VAL A 156 -7.65 8.82 3.72
N ASP A 157 -7.81 8.09 2.62
CA ASP A 157 -8.78 6.99 2.52
C ASP A 157 -8.30 5.77 3.31
N PHE A 158 -6.97 5.53 3.31
CA PHE A 158 -6.36 4.36 3.92
C PHE A 158 -5.13 4.65 4.78
N VAL A 159 -4.85 3.75 5.71
CA VAL A 159 -3.56 3.65 6.39
C VAL A 159 -3.00 2.24 6.22
N ILE A 160 -1.70 2.15 5.94
CA ILE A 160 -0.98 0.88 5.86
C ILE A 160 -0.18 0.72 7.14
N ILE A 161 -0.47 -0.32 7.91
CA ILE A 161 0.23 -0.65 9.17
C ILE A 161 0.72 -2.10 9.12
N ASN A 162 1.75 -2.45 9.89
CA ASN A 162 2.11 -3.86 10.03
C ASN A 162 1.09 -4.58 10.92
N SER A 163 0.88 -5.87 10.69
CA SER A 163 0.05 -6.71 11.56
C SER A 163 0.42 -6.62 13.04
N ARG A 164 1.72 -6.64 13.36
CA ARG A 164 2.21 -6.52 14.74
C ARG A 164 1.83 -5.19 15.42
N ASP A 165 1.52 -4.16 14.64
CA ASP A 165 1.23 -2.80 15.12
C ASP A 165 -0.29 -2.56 15.23
N TYR A 166 -1.13 -3.58 14.95
CA TYR A 166 -2.59 -3.45 14.87
C TYR A 166 -3.24 -3.03 16.20
N GLU A 167 -2.94 -3.73 17.29
CA GLU A 167 -3.49 -3.39 18.62
C GLU A 167 -2.95 -2.04 19.12
N ASP A 168 -1.68 -1.73 18.86
CA ASP A 168 -1.04 -0.47 19.24
C ASP A 168 -1.59 0.75 18.47
N PHE A 169 -2.15 0.52 17.27
CA PHE A 169 -2.83 1.56 16.50
C PHE A 169 -4.22 1.92 17.08
N GLY A 170 -4.73 1.14 18.04
CA GLY A 170 -6.00 1.38 18.72
C GLY A 170 -7.19 0.66 18.09
N CYS A 171 -6.95 -0.50 17.47
CA CYS A 171 -7.96 -1.38 16.86
C CYS A 171 -8.33 -2.55 17.77
#